data_AF-X0TTB0-F1
#
_entry.id   AF-X0TTB0-F1
#
_cell.length_a   1.000
_cell.length_b   1.000
_cell.length_c   1.000
_cell.angle_alpha   90.00
_cell.angle_beta   90.00
_cell.angle_gamma   90.00
#
_symmetry.space_group_name_H-M   'P 1'
#
loop_
_entity.id
_entity.type
_entity.pdbx_description
1 polymer ?
#
loop_
_entity_poly.entity_id
_entity_poly.type
_entity_poly.pdbx_seq_one_letter_code
_entity_poly.pdbx_strand_id
1 'polypeptide(L)' 'MRERNNLSKSEVMGKNNLIKKRLFELDEFKQASTILFYVSYDNEVHTHDMIKESMLNGKKIVVPVTDKEKKKL' A
#
# COMPACT_ATOMS: atom_id res chain seq x y z
N MET A 1 -1.79 4.55 17.20
CA MET A 1 -0.52 3.78 17.03
C MET A 1 -0.37 2.63 18.00
N ARG A 2 -0.64 2.78 19.32
CA ARG A 2 -0.45 1.70 20.31
C ARG A 2 -1.08 0.36 19.91
N GLU A 3 -2.33 0.37 19.44
CA GLU A 3 -3.02 -0.86 19.03
C GLU A 3 -2.40 -1.55 17.81
N ARG A 4 -1.86 -0.80 16.85
CA ARG A 4 -1.17 -1.37 15.69
C ARG A 4 0.18 -1.99 16.07
N ASN A 5 0.89 -1.34 16.99
CA ASN A 5 2.20 -1.80 17.45
C ASN A 5 2.14 -3.01 18.40
N ASN A 6 0.95 -3.32 18.92
CA ASN A 6 0.72 -4.47 19.79
C ASN A 6 0.40 -5.76 19.01
N LEU A 7 0.20 -5.66 17.69
CA LEU A 7 -0.07 -6.84 16.86
C LEU A 7 1.21 -7.67 16.70
N SER A 8 1.06 -8.99 16.81
CA SER A 8 2.15 -9.90 16.48
C SER A 8 2.46 -9.86 14.98
N LYS A 9 3.69 -10.26 14.61
CA LYS A 9 4.11 -10.30 13.20
C LYS A 9 3.20 -11.16 12.33
N SER A 10 2.69 -12.27 12.86
CA SER A 10 1.77 -13.17 12.14
C SER A 10 0.41 -12.51 11.90
N GLU A 11 -0.14 -11.81 12.89
CA GLU A 11 -1.40 -11.06 12.74
C GLU A 11 -1.26 -9.92 11.72
N VAL A 12 -0.15 -9.18 11.77
CA VAL A 12 0.15 -8.13 10.79
C VAL A 12 0.23 -8.73 9.38
N MET A 13 0.96 -9.83 9.21
CA MET A 13 1.10 -10.51 7.92
C MET A 13 -0.25 -11.02 7.39
N GLY A 14 -1.05 -11.66 8.24
CA GLY A 14 -2.38 -12.15 7.86
C GLY A 14 -3.31 -11.02 7.42
N LYS A 15 -3.31 -9.90 8.16
CA LYS A 15 -4.08 -8.71 7.79
C LYS A 15 -3.58 -8.07 6.49
N ASN A 16 -2.26 -7.95 6.30
CA ASN A 16 -1.66 -7.43 5.06
C ASN A 16 -2.10 -8.26 3.84
N ASN A 17 -2.06 -9.59 3.94
CA ASN A 17 -2.49 -10.49 2.86
C ASN A 17 -3.98 -10.34 2.54
N LEU A 18 -4.83 -10.20 3.56
CA LEU A 18 -6.26 -9.99 3.36
C LEU A 18 -6.57 -8.65 2.69
N ILE A 19 -5.87 -7.59 3.07
CA ILE A 19 -6.01 -6.27 2.46
C ILE A 19 -5.55 -6.31 1.01
N LYS A 20 -4.39 -6.93 0.73
CA LYS A 20 -3.89 -7.16 -0.63
C LYS A 20 -4.96 -7.84 -1.48
N LYS A 21 -5.48 -8.97 -1.01
CA LYS A 21 -6.49 -9.74 -1.74
C LYS A 21 -7.70 -8.89 -2.08
N ARG A 22 -8.28 -8.22 -1.09
CA ARG A 22 -9.47 -7.37 -1.27
C ARG A 22 -9.22 -6.24 -2.26
N LEU A 23 -8.07 -5.57 -2.18
CA LEU A 23 -7.71 -4.50 -3.11
C LEU A 23 -7.64 -5.00 -4.56
N PHE A 24 -7.03 -6.16 -4.78
CA PHE A 24 -6.84 -6.73 -6.12
C PHE A 24 -8.14 -7.33 -6.69
N GLU A 25 -9.10 -7.66 -5.83
CA GLU A 25 -10.44 -8.11 -6.23
C GLU A 25 -11.36 -6.97 -6.67
N LEU A 26 -11.07 -5.71 -6.30
CA LEU A 26 -11.86 -4.55 -6.73
C LEU A 26 -11.79 -4.36 -8.24
N ASP A 27 -12.95 -4.20 -8.87
CA ASP A 27 -13.02 -3.99 -10.32
C ASP A 27 -12.42 -2.64 -10.72
N GLU A 28 -12.55 -1.62 -9.87
CA GLU A 28 -11.92 -0.32 -10.05
C GLU A 28 -10.40 -0.44 -10.08
N PHE A 29 -9.82 -1.28 -9.20
CA PHE A 29 -8.38 -1.51 -9.17
C PHE A 29 -7.91 -2.27 -10.41
N LYS A 30 -8.66 -3.30 -10.84
CA LYS A 30 -8.37 -4.07 -12.05
C LYS A 30 -8.41 -3.20 -13.30
N GLN A 31 -9.41 -2.32 -13.42
CA GLN A 31 -9.61 -1.44 -14.57
C GLN A 31 -8.67 -0.23 -14.58
N ALA A 32 -8.17 0.21 -13.42
CA ALA A 32 -7.27 1.34 -13.33
C ALA A 32 -5.95 1.10 -14.10
N SER A 33 -5.61 2.02 -15.01
CA SER A 33 -4.31 2.03 -15.70
C SER A 33 -3.22 2.74 -14.87
N THR A 34 -3.63 3.64 -13.97
CA THR A 34 -2.74 4.39 -13.06
C THR A 34 -3.23 4.27 -11.62
N ILE A 35 -2.33 3.97 -10.69
CA ILE A 35 -2.63 3.84 -9.26
C ILE A 35 -1.72 4.75 -8.44
N LEU A 36 -2.30 5.53 -7.54
CA LEU A 36 -1.57 6.22 -6.48
C LEU A 36 -1.44 5.30 -5.27
N PHE A 37 -0.20 4.98 -4.91
CA PHE A 37 0.12 4.31 -3.64
C PHE A 37 0.86 5.28 -2.71
N TYR A 38 0.68 5.13 -1.41
CA TYR A 38 1.69 5.60 -0.46
C TYR A 38 2.77 4.52 -0.28
N VAL A 39 3.99 4.94 0.05
CA VAL A 39 5.10 4.03 0.37
C VAL A 39 5.06 3.77 1.87
N SER A 40 4.67 2.55 2.26
CA SER A 40 4.42 2.21 3.66
C SER A 40 5.66 2.32 4.54
N TYR A 41 5.51 2.83 5.76
CA TYR A 41 6.56 2.91 6.77
C TYR A 41 6.16 2.20 8.08
N ASP A 42 7.13 1.60 8.76
CA ASP A 42 6.95 0.91 10.07
C ASP A 42 5.77 -0.10 10.07
N ASN A 43 4.84 -0.01 11.01
CA ASN A 43 3.69 -0.92 11.17
C ASN A 43 2.45 -0.51 10.35
N GLU A 44 2.63 0.21 9.26
CA GLU A 44 1.57 0.43 8.27
C GLU A 44 1.24 -0.85 7.49
N VAL A 45 0.15 -0.82 6.72
CA VAL A 45 -0.13 -1.90 5.77
C VAL A 45 1.01 -1.94 4.76
N HIS A 46 1.59 -3.12 4.56
CA HIS A 46 2.75 -3.26 3.69
C HIS A 46 2.37 -3.07 2.21
N THR A 47 2.68 -1.91 1.64
CA THR A 47 2.31 -1.59 0.25
C THR A 47 3.38 -1.94 -0.77
N HIS A 48 4.63 -2.20 -0.35
CA HIS A 48 5.75 -2.44 -1.27
C HIS A 48 5.51 -3.61 -2.23
N ASP A 49 4.99 -4.74 -1.74
CA ASP A 49 4.69 -5.89 -2.60
C ASP A 49 3.52 -5.62 -3.54
N MET A 50 2.52 -4.86 -3.09
CA MET A 50 1.39 -4.46 -3.92
C MET A 50 1.83 -3.52 -5.06
N ILE A 51 2.73 -2.58 -4.75
CA ILE A 51 3.34 -1.66 -5.73
C ILE A 51 4.09 -2.48 -6.78
N LYS A 52 4.99 -3.39 -6.37
CA LYS A 52 5.78 -4.22 -7.29
C LYS A 52 4.89 -5.07 -8.19
N GLU A 53 3.90 -5.76 -7.63
CA GLU A 53 2.99 -6.59 -8.40
C GLU A 53 2.15 -5.77 -9.39
N SER A 54 1.70 -4.59 -8.98
CA SER A 54 0.95 -3.69 -9.86
C SER A 54 1.80 -3.20 -11.04
N MET A 55 3.08 -2.89 -10.81
CA MET A 55 4.03 -2.53 -11.88
C MET A 55 4.27 -3.70 -12.84
N LEU A 56 4.42 -4.92 -12.32
CA LEU A 56 4.57 -6.14 -13.13
C LEU A 56 3.33 -6.42 -13.99
N ASN A 57 2.14 -6.06 -13.48
CA ASN A 57 0.87 -6.13 -14.22
C ASN A 57 0.67 -4.97 -15.20
N GLY A 58 1.71 -4.19 -15.50
CA GLY A 58 1.68 -3.12 -16.50
C GLY A 58 0.98 -1.84 -16.06
N LYS A 59 0.64 -1.68 -14.77
CA LYS A 59 -0.01 -0.47 -14.26
C LYS A 59 1.03 0.61 -13.97
N LYS A 60 0.68 1.86 -14.26
CA LYS A 60 1.48 3.02 -13.89
C LYS A 60 1.31 3.33 -12.41
N ILE A 61 2.40 3.34 -11.64
CA ILE A 61 2.36 3.69 -10.22
C ILE A 61 2.86 5.11 -10.01
N VAL A 62 2.11 5.87 -9.22
CA VAL A 62 2.52 7.18 -8.71
C VAL A 62 2.55 7.12 -7.19
N VAL A 63 3.45 7.90 -6.58
CA VAL A 63 3.58 8.04 -5.12
C VAL A 63 3.65 9.52 -4.75
N PRO A 64 3.12 9.92 -3.59
CA PRO A 64 3.24 11.30 -3.14
C PRO A 64 4.70 11.63 -2.82
N VAL A 65 5.11 12.87 -3.14
CA VAL A 65 6.42 13.41 -2.78
C VAL A 65 6.17 14.62 -1.90
N THR A 66 6.58 14.54 -0.63
CA THR A 66 6.44 15.64 0.32
C THR A 66 7.52 16.70 0.08
N ASP A 67 7.12 17.95 -0.07
CA ASP A 67 8.04 19.09 -0.01
C ASP A 67 8.46 19.28 1.47
N LYS A 68 9.68 18.84 1.78
CA LYS A 68 10.23 18.84 3.15
C LYS A 68 10.42 20.26 3.70
N GLU A 69 10.60 21.26 2.84
CA GLU A 69 10.82 22.65 3.29
C GLU A 69 9.50 23.31 3.67
N LYS A 70 8.44 23.05 2.89
CA LYS A 70 7.11 23.64 3.15
C LYS A 70 6.19 22.77 3.99
N LYS A 71 6.59 21.53 4.32
CA LYS A 71 5.79 20.51 5.04
C LYS A 71 4.38 20.34 4.45
N LYS A 72 4.26 20.42 3.12
CA LYS A 72 3.01 20.20 2.38
C LYS A 72 3.10 18.89 1.60
N LEU A 73 1.97 18.18 1.56
CA LEU A 73 1.75 17.03 0.68
C LEU A 73 1.39 17.50 -0.73
#